data_AF-A0A7J2JZC4-F1
#
_entry.id   AF-A0A7J2JZC4-F1
#
_cell.length_a   1.000
_cell.length_b   1.000
_cell.length_c   1.000
_cell.angle_alpha   90.00
_cell.angle_beta   90.00
_cell.angle_gamma   90.00
#
_symmetry.space_group_name_H-M   'P 1'
#
loop_
_entity.id
_entity.type
_entity.pdbx_description
1 polymer ?
#
loop_
_entity_poly.entity_id
_entity_poly.type
_entity_poly.pdbx_seq_one_letter_code
_entity_poly.pdbx_strand_id
1 'polypeptide(L)'
;MELTGEYRAWFKGKEEMLKGIEVPLRRCANCGRPFATNKQVEACLNRLLERAGRVYERLLDEVKHLMSYCHECRHLVANLRAGKALLTEADLAARSA
;
A
#
# COMPACT_ATOMS: atom_id res chain seq x y z
N MET A 1 -13.14 -4.66 -11.72
CA MET A 1 -12.77 -5.01 -10.33
C MET A 1 -13.07 -3.78 -9.49
N GLU A 2 -14.27 -3.73 -8.91
CA GLU A 2 -14.78 -2.57 -8.20
C GLU A 2 -14.07 -2.42 -6.84
N LEU A 3 -13.63 -1.21 -6.54
CA LEU A 3 -12.96 -0.83 -5.30
C LEU A 3 -13.98 -0.54 -4.18
N THR A 4 -14.93 -1.43 -3.95
CA THR A 4 -16.02 -1.20 -2.99
C THR A 4 -16.05 -2.30 -1.95
N GLY A 5 -15.44 -2.03 -0.78
CA GLY A 5 -15.81 -2.77 0.42
C GLY A 5 -17.21 -2.31 0.82
N GLU A 6 -18.21 -3.18 0.69
CA GLU A 6 -19.57 -2.86 1.15
C GLU A 6 -19.57 -2.68 2.67
N TYR A 7 -19.60 -1.43 3.13
CA TYR A 7 -19.85 -1.09 4.52
C TYR A 7 -21.36 -0.96 4.72
N ARG A 8 -21.99 -1.95 5.35
CA ARG A 8 -23.39 -1.85 5.79
C ARG A 8 -23.46 -1.06 7.10
N ALA A 9 -23.62 0.25 6.98
CA ALA A 9 -23.95 1.10 8.11
C ALA A 9 -25.47 1.06 8.35
N TRP A 10 -25.88 0.59 9.52
CA TRP A 10 -27.28 0.63 9.97
C TRP A 10 -27.56 2.00 10.58
N PHE A 11 -28.38 2.80 9.91
CA PHE A 11 -28.77 4.14 10.36
C PHE A 11 -30.20 4.11 10.91
N LYS A 12 -30.46 4.75 12.04
CA LYS A 12 -31.82 4.85 12.63
C LYS A 12 -32.67 5.93 11.96
N GLY A 13 -32.11 6.75 11.06
CA GLY A 13 -32.83 7.78 10.31
C GLY A 13 -32.01 8.46 9.20
N LYS A 14 -32.69 9.24 8.33
CA LYS A 14 -32.09 9.95 7.18
C LYS A 14 -30.96 10.92 7.55
N GLU A 15 -31.01 11.55 8.72
CA GLU A 15 -29.98 12.47 9.21
C GLU A 15 -28.70 11.73 9.63
N GLU A 16 -28.82 10.51 10.16
CA GLU A 16 -27.68 9.64 10.48
C GLU A 16 -27.01 9.07 9.22
N MET A 17 -27.79 8.82 8.16
CA MET A 17 -27.29 8.36 6.86
C MET A 17 -26.31 9.35 6.21
N LEU A 18 -26.41 10.64 6.56
CA LEU A 18 -25.53 11.72 6.08
C LEU A 18 -24.24 11.87 6.90
N LYS A 19 -24.06 11.12 8.01
CA LYS A 19 -22.76 11.01 8.67
C LYS A 19 -21.85 10.14 7.80
N GLY A 20 -21.35 10.74 6.74
CA GLY A 20 -20.40 10.15 5.81
C GLY A 20 -19.29 9.46 6.60
N ILE A 21 -19.03 8.21 6.24
CA ILE A 21 -17.93 7.46 6.82
C ILE A 21 -16.65 8.16 6.36
N GLU A 22 -16.06 9.00 7.22
CA GLU A 22 -14.75 9.57 6.99
C GLU A 22 -13.72 8.45 7.09
N VAL A 23 -13.26 7.97 5.93
CA VAL A 23 -12.19 6.97 5.88
C VAL A 23 -10.86 7.72 5.86
N PRO A 24 -10.03 7.62 6.92
CA PRO A 24 -8.75 8.31 6.94
C PRO A 24 -7.85 7.73 5.83
N LEU A 25 -7.43 8.61 4.92
CA LEU A 25 -6.50 8.27 3.85
C LEU A 25 -5.06 8.50 4.32
N ARG A 26 -4.21 7.50 4.05
CA ARG A 26 -2.76 7.62 4.20
C ARG A 26 -2.24 8.67 3.24
N ARG A 27 -1.35 9.53 3.75
CA ARG A 27 -0.66 10.55 2.98
C ARG A 27 0.65 10.01 2.42
N CYS A 28 0.97 10.44 1.21
CA CYS A 28 2.23 10.10 0.55
C CYS A 28 3.40 10.66 1.35
N ALA A 29 4.42 9.84 1.64
CA ALA A 29 5.59 10.31 2.37
C ALA A 29 6.47 11.29 1.57
N ASN A 30 6.32 11.35 0.24
CA ASN A 30 7.06 12.29 -0.60
C ASN A 30 6.31 13.62 -0.82
N CYS A 31 5.01 13.58 -1.17
CA CYS A 31 4.27 14.78 -1.57
C CYS A 31 3.09 15.15 -0.66
N GLY A 32 2.81 14.37 0.39
CA GLY A 32 1.75 14.65 1.37
C GLY A 32 0.30 14.45 0.89
N ARG A 33 0.09 14.14 -0.41
CA ARG A 33 -1.25 13.88 -0.97
C ARG A 33 -1.85 12.58 -0.42
N PRO A 34 -3.15 12.55 -0.08
CA PRO A 34 -3.83 11.31 0.27
C PRO A 34 -3.88 10.38 -0.94
N PHE A 35 -3.65 9.06 -0.76
CA PHE A 35 -3.56 8.14 -1.89
C PHE A 35 -4.16 6.75 -1.69
N ALA A 36 -4.25 6.25 -0.47
CA ALA A 36 -4.81 4.93 -0.17
C ALA A 36 -5.28 4.86 1.28
N THR A 37 -6.17 3.92 1.58
CA THR A 37 -6.50 3.58 2.97
C THR A 37 -5.38 2.74 3.60
N ASN A 38 -5.26 2.76 4.93
CA ASN A 38 -4.29 1.89 5.62
C ASN A 38 -4.54 0.40 5.31
N LYS A 39 -5.82 -0.02 5.31
CA LYS A 39 -6.22 -1.40 4.98
C LYS A 39 -5.76 -1.83 3.59
N GLN A 40 -5.84 -0.96 2.59
CA GLN A 40 -5.37 -1.28 1.24
C GLN A 40 -3.85 -1.49 1.22
N VAL A 41 -3.09 -0.63 1.90
CA VAL A 41 -1.63 -0.75 1.95
C VAL A 41 -1.21 -2.01 2.70
N GLU A 42 -1.84 -2.31 3.83
CA GLU A 42 -1.62 -3.53 4.61
C GLU A 42 -1.96 -4.79 3.82
N ALA A 43 -3.12 -4.82 3.15
CA ALA A 43 -3.52 -5.96 2.33
C ALA A 43 -2.54 -6.21 1.17
N CYS A 44 -2.02 -5.16 0.55
CA CYS A 44 -0.98 -5.29 -0.47
C CYS A 44 0.32 -5.88 0.10
N LEU A 45 0.73 -5.44 1.29
CA LEU A 45 1.95 -5.94 1.94
C LEU A 45 1.81 -7.40 2.34
N ASN A 46 0.69 -7.78 2.95
CA ASN A 46 0.43 -9.16 3.34
C ASN A 46 0.45 -10.10 2.12
N ARG A 47 -0.21 -9.72 1.02
CA ARG A 47 -0.18 -10.50 -0.23
C ARG A 47 1.21 -10.65 -0.81
N LEU A 48 2.06 -9.62 -0.67
CA LEU A 48 3.45 -9.70 -1.12
C LEU A 48 4.22 -10.73 -0.29
N LEU A 49 4.11 -10.65 1.04
CA LEU A 49 4.81 -11.55 1.96
C LEU A 49 4.32 -13.00 1.85
N GLU A 50 3.01 -13.21 1.69
CA GLU A 50 2.42 -14.54 1.47
C GLU A 50 2.95 -15.20 0.20
N ARG A 51 3.08 -14.44 -0.90
CA ARG A 51 3.47 -14.98 -2.21
C ARG A 51 4.97 -15.14 -2.37
N ALA A 52 5.74 -14.23 -1.81
CA ALA A 52 7.19 -14.20 -1.99
C ALA A 52 7.95 -14.92 -0.86
N GLY A 53 7.24 -15.42 0.16
CA GLY A 53 7.86 -16.09 1.30
C GLY A 53 8.83 -15.18 2.06
N ARG A 54 9.93 -15.77 2.56
CA ARG A 54 10.90 -15.08 3.41
C ARG A 54 11.85 -14.13 2.64
N VAL A 55 11.74 -14.10 1.30
CA VAL A 55 12.60 -13.28 0.40
C VAL A 55 12.59 -11.81 0.80
N TYR A 56 11.42 -11.28 1.14
CA TYR A 56 11.25 -9.86 1.49
C TYR A 56 11.36 -9.59 3.00
N GLU A 57 11.60 -10.59 3.86
CA GLU A 57 11.75 -10.35 5.31
C GLU A 57 12.89 -9.37 5.60
N ARG A 58 14.03 -9.54 4.91
CA ARG A 58 15.20 -8.65 5.06
C ARG A 58 15.08 -7.31 4.33
N LEU A 59 14.09 -7.19 3.44
CA LEU A 59 13.85 -6.02 2.58
C LEU A 59 12.58 -5.25 2.99
N LEU A 60 12.03 -5.62 4.15
CA LEU A 60 10.67 -5.23 4.53
C LEU A 60 10.55 -3.72 4.72
N ASP A 61 11.58 -3.07 5.23
CA ASP A 61 11.56 -1.64 5.51
C ASP A 61 11.66 -0.83 4.21
N GLU A 62 12.47 -1.26 3.25
CA GLU A 62 12.56 -0.68 1.91
C GLU A 62 11.25 -0.85 1.14
N VAL A 63 10.63 -2.04 1.22
CA VAL A 63 9.30 -2.30 0.65
C VAL A 63 8.28 -1.34 1.25
N LYS A 64 8.20 -1.24 2.59
CA LYS A 64 7.27 -0.34 3.27
C LYS A 64 7.52 1.12 2.90
N HIS A 65 8.78 1.52 2.75
CA HIS A 65 9.16 2.86 2.34
C HIS A 65 8.62 3.17 0.93
N LEU A 66 8.87 2.32 -0.06
CA LEU A 66 8.34 2.52 -1.42
C LEU A 66 6.80 2.46 -1.48
N MET A 67 6.19 1.60 -0.68
CA MET A 67 4.73 1.50 -0.57
C MET A 67 4.09 2.76 0.07
N SER A 68 4.87 3.58 0.77
CA SER A 68 4.41 4.83 1.37
C SER A 68 4.23 5.98 0.36
N TYR A 69 4.64 5.79 -0.90
CA TYR A 69 4.49 6.78 -1.95
C TYR A 69 3.18 6.58 -2.73
N CYS A 70 2.58 7.69 -3.18
CA CYS A 70 1.44 7.67 -4.10
C CYS A 70 1.86 7.25 -5.52
N HIS A 71 0.87 6.91 -6.35
CA HIS A 71 1.04 6.53 -7.75
C HIS A 71 1.99 7.47 -8.51
N GLU A 72 1.76 8.79 -8.45
CA GLU A 72 2.58 9.78 -9.13
C GLU A 72 4.04 9.77 -8.67
N CYS A 73 4.26 9.74 -7.34
CA CYS A 73 5.61 9.75 -6.79
C CYS A 73 6.38 8.46 -7.10
N ARG A 74 5.69 7.31 -7.22
CA ARG A 74 6.34 6.04 -7.60
C ARG A 74 6.92 6.07 -9.02
N HIS A 75 6.38 6.90 -9.91
CA HIS A 75 6.85 7.05 -11.29
C HIS A 75 8.02 8.01 -11.46
N LEU A 76 8.43 8.73 -10.40
CA LEU A 76 9.64 9.54 -10.46
C LEU A 76 10.85 8.64 -10.73
N VAL A 77 11.74 9.08 -11.63
CA VAL A 77 12.90 8.29 -12.08
C VAL A 77 13.73 7.77 -10.91
N ALA A 78 13.95 8.59 -9.87
CA ALA A 78 14.67 8.17 -8.67
C ALA A 78 13.99 7.00 -7.95
N ASN A 79 12.67 7.04 -7.80
CA ASN A 79 11.89 6.01 -7.11
C ASN A 79 11.74 4.74 -7.96
N LEU A 80 11.67 4.87 -9.28
CA LEU A 80 11.73 3.73 -10.20
C LEU A 80 13.08 3.00 -10.11
N ARG A 81 14.20 3.75 -10.02
CA ARG A 81 15.53 3.16 -9.82
C ARG A 81 15.62 2.44 -8.48
N ALA A 82 15.12 3.05 -7.40
CA ALA A 82 15.06 2.41 -6.09
C ALA A 82 14.22 1.13 -6.10
N GLY A 83 13.04 1.15 -6.73
CA GLY A 83 12.19 -0.03 -6.87
C GLY A 83 12.86 -1.15 -7.69
N LYS A 84 13.58 -0.81 -8.75
CA LYS A 84 14.34 -1.81 -9.54
C LYS A 84 15.49 -2.41 -8.74
N ALA A 85 16.21 -1.61 -7.96
CA ALA A 85 17.28 -2.10 -7.08
C ALA A 85 16.72 -3.11 -6.07
N LEU A 86 15.60 -2.77 -5.42
CA LEU A 86 14.91 -3.65 -4.48
C LEU A 86 14.49 -4.98 -5.12
N LEU A 87 13.92 -4.95 -6.32
CA LEU A 87 13.54 -6.17 -7.05
C LEU A 87 14.76 -7.03 -7.43
N THR A 88 15.88 -6.39 -7.78
CA THR A 88 17.13 -7.10 -8.08
C THR A 88 17.67 -7.78 -6.83
N GLU A 89 17.63 -7.11 -5.69
CA GLU A 89 18.07 -7.68 -4.43
C GLU A 89 17.15 -8.82 -3.95
N ALA A 90 15.85 -8.71 -4.20
CA ALA A 90 14.90 -9.78 -3.96
C ALA A 90 15.15 -11.01 -4.85
N ASP A 91 15.48 -10.82 -6.14
CA ASP A 91 15.86 -11.93 -7.04
C ASP A 91 17.14 -12.63 -6.56
N LEU A 92 18.16 -11.85 -6.16
CA LEU A 92 19.39 -12.39 -5.58
C LEU A 92 19.11 -13.17 -4.28
N ALA A 93 18.25 -12.63 -3.41
CA ALA A 93 17.84 -13.31 -2.17
C ALA A 93 17.16 -14.65 -2.47
N ALA A 94 16.22 -14.66 -3.42
CA ALA A 94 15.45 -15.83 -3.80
C ALA A 94 16.32 -16.95 -4.40
N ARG A 95 17.40 -16.61 -5.11
CA ARG A 95 18.38 -17.58 -5.63
C ARG A 95 19.28 -18.18 -4.56
N SER A 96 19.44 -17.48 -3.43
CA SER A 96 20.32 -17.88 -2.32
C SER A 96 19.62 -18.62 -1.18
N ALA A 97 18.29 -18.71 -1.23
CA ALA A 97 17.43 -19.36 -0.23
C ALA A 97 17.04 -20.78 -0.68
#